data_AF-A0A2R3ZA69-F1
#
_entry.id   AF-A0A2R3ZA69-F1
#
_cell.length_a   1.000
_cell.length_b   1.000
_cell.length_c   1.000
_cell.angle_alpha   90.00
_cell.angle_beta   90.00
_cell.angle_gamma   90.00
#
_symmetry.space_group_name_H-M   'P 1'
#
loop_
_entity.id
_entity.type
_entity.pdbx_description
1 polymer ?
#
loop_
_entity_poly.entity_id
_entity_poly.type
_entity_poly.pdbx_seq_one_letter_code
_entity_poly.pdbx_strand_id
1 'polypeptide(L)'
;MKTKIETPEARILHFIEHLKESGKVRFKEEVYEKMNVRRQYVTSVKNGEGNKRFTTNHIQALCEHYPVNANWIFGIEKEMYRKEKVKSSSSADS
;
A
#
# COMPACT_ATOMS: atom_id res chain seq x y z
N MET A 1 -19.81 3.27 18.51
CA MET A 1 -18.51 3.70 17.95
C MET A 1 -18.72 4.05 16.48
N LYS A 2 -18.53 5.30 16.07
CA LYS A 2 -18.48 5.65 14.64
C LYS A 2 -17.13 5.15 14.12
N THR A 3 -17.12 4.17 13.23
CA THR A 3 -15.91 3.76 12.53
C THR A 3 -15.38 4.97 11.77
N LYS A 4 -14.21 5.49 12.19
CA LYS A 4 -13.53 6.56 11.46
C LYS A 4 -13.20 5.99 10.08
N ILE A 5 -13.78 6.55 9.03
CA ILE A 5 -13.44 6.14 7.66
C ILE A 5 -11.98 6.55 7.45
N GLU A 6 -11.10 5.56 7.32
CA GLU A 6 -9.69 5.79 7.03
C GLU A 6 -9.52 6.22 5.58
N THR A 7 -8.77 7.31 5.36
CA THR A 7 -8.45 7.79 4.01
C THR A 7 -7.46 6.84 3.33
N PRO A 8 -7.36 6.87 1.98
CA PRO A 8 -6.33 6.14 1.26
C PRO A 8 -4.92 6.42 1.78
N GLU A 9 -4.60 7.66 2.13
CA GLU A 9 -3.31 8.03 2.71
C GLU A 9 -3.06 7.32 4.04
N ALA A 10 -4.05 7.30 4.94
CA ALA A 10 -3.92 6.65 6.24
C ALA A 10 -3.65 5.15 6.09
N ARG A 11 -4.35 4.50 5.15
CA ARG A 11 -4.18 3.06 4.86
C ARG A 11 -2.81 2.76 4.24
N ILE A 12 -2.32 3.60 3.34
CA ILE A 12 -0.96 3.46 2.78
C ILE A 12 0.10 3.62 3.88
N LEU A 13 -0.02 4.65 4.72
CA LEU A 13 0.91 4.86 5.84
C LEU A 13 0.88 3.70 6.84
N HIS A 14 -0.31 3.19 7.15
CA HIS A 14 -0.49 2.00 7.99
C HIS A 14 0.14 0.76 7.37
N PHE A 15 -0.02 0.55 6.06
CA PHE A 15 0.62 -0.57 5.36
C PHE A 15 2.15 -0.50 5.41
N ILE A 16 2.72 0.69 5.23
CA ILE A 16 4.18 0.91 5.34
C ILE A 16 4.68 0.61 6.76
N GLU A 17 3.94 1.01 7.79
CA GLU A 17 4.24 0.64 9.18
C GLU A 17 4.21 -0.88 9.36
N HIS A 18 3.14 -1.52 8.89
CA HIS A 18 2.96 -2.96 8.99
C HIS A 18 4.09 -3.74 8.31
N LEU A 19 4.58 -3.30 7.15
CA LEU A 19 5.74 -3.93 6.50
C LEU A 19 7.00 -3.84 7.36
N LYS A 20 7.20 -2.72 8.05
CA LYS A 20 8.36 -2.50 8.93
C LYS A 20 8.25 -3.33 10.21
N GLU A 21 7.09 -3.35 10.83
CA GLU A 21 6.81 -4.10 12.06
C GLU A 21 6.86 -5.62 11.82
N SER A 22 6.38 -6.09 10.68
CA SER A 22 6.45 -7.50 10.28
C SER A 22 7.84 -7.96 9.83
N GLY A 23 8.82 -7.05 9.76
CA GLY A 23 10.18 -7.36 9.30
C GLY A 23 10.31 -7.60 7.79
N LYS A 24 9.26 -7.34 7.00
CA LYS A 24 9.30 -7.44 5.53
C LYS A 24 10.20 -6.39 4.89
N VAL A 25 10.38 -5.25 5.56
CA VAL A 25 11.38 -4.23 5.20
C VAL A 25 12.18 -3.83 6.43
N ARG A 26 13.46 -3.48 6.25
CA ARG A 26 14.29 -3.04 7.37
C ARG A 26 14.08 -1.56 7.65
N PHE A 27 13.82 -0.74 6.64
CA PHE A 27 13.55 0.70 6.80
C PHE A 27 12.35 1.11 5.95
N LYS A 28 11.59 2.12 6.40
CA LYS A 28 10.43 2.64 5.65
C LYS A 28 10.87 3.34 4.36
N GLU A 29 12.08 3.89 4.39
CA GLU A 29 12.79 4.52 3.28
C GLU A 29 12.89 3.59 2.07
N GLU A 30 13.03 2.27 2.27
CA GLU A 30 13.02 1.30 1.19
C GLU A 30 11.69 1.35 0.41
N VAL A 31 10.57 1.46 1.13
CA VAL A 31 9.23 1.57 0.52
C VAL A 31 9.07 2.92 -0.17
N TYR A 32 9.55 4.00 0.46
CA TYR A 32 9.50 5.35 -0.13
C TYR A 32 10.26 5.42 -1.45
N GLU A 33 11.43 4.80 -1.52
CA GLU A 33 12.24 4.70 -2.74
C GLU A 33 11.49 3.94 -3.84
N LYS A 34 10.86 2.79 -3.52
CA LYS A 34 10.03 2.03 -4.48
C LYS A 34 8.84 2.82 -4.99
N MET A 35 8.23 3.65 -4.15
CA MET A 35 7.13 4.53 -4.55
C MET A 35 7.60 5.80 -5.27
N ASN A 36 8.91 6.01 -5.42
CA ASN A 36 9.53 7.23 -5.93
C ASN A 36 9.09 8.50 -5.18
N VAL A 37 8.98 8.41 -3.84
CA VAL A 37 8.62 9.55 -2.98
C VAL A 37 9.74 9.85 -1.98
N ARG A 38 9.91 11.14 -1.67
CA ARG A 38 10.86 11.57 -0.64
C ARG A 38 10.22 11.45 0.75
N ARG A 39 11.01 11.14 1.78
CA ARG A 39 10.55 11.11 3.18
C ARG A 39 9.79 12.37 3.60
N GLN A 40 10.27 13.55 3.21
CA GLN A 40 9.61 14.83 3.48
C GLN A 40 8.21 14.92 2.85
N TYR A 41 8.03 14.37 1.64
CA TYR A 41 6.74 14.32 0.99
C TYR A 41 5.75 13.45 1.79
N VAL A 42 6.21 12.29 2.27
CA VAL A 42 5.41 11.40 3.13
C VAL A 42 5.02 12.09 4.43
N THR A 43 5.93 12.84 5.06
CA THR A 43 5.63 13.66 6.23
C THR A 43 4.55 14.70 5.94
N SER A 44 4.66 15.43 4.83
CA SER A 44 3.64 16.41 4.42
C SER A 44 2.28 15.74 4.18
N VAL A 45 2.24 14.57 3.54
CA VAL A 45 1.00 13.79 3.34
C VAL A 45 0.40 13.38 4.70
N LYS A 46 1.22 12.87 5.62
CA LYS A 46 0.80 12.50 6.98
C LYS A 46 0.21 13.68 7.76
N ASN A 47 0.78 14.87 7.60
CA ASN A 47 0.34 16.09 8.27
C ASN A 47 -0.82 16.80 7.55
N GLY A 48 -1.19 16.36 6.35
CA GLY A 48 -2.21 17.03 5.53
C GLY A 48 -1.75 18.39 4.97
N GLU A 49 -0.45 18.62 4.85
CA GLU A 49 0.12 19.88 4.37
C GLU A 49 -0.17 20.09 2.88
N GLY A 50 -0.65 21.29 2.53
CA GLY A 50 -0.77 21.74 1.14
C GLY A 50 -1.61 20.84 0.23
N ASN A 51 -2.59 20.12 0.78
CA ASN A 51 -3.41 19.14 0.06
C ASN A 51 -2.63 18.02 -0.64
N LYS A 52 -1.42 17.70 -0.17
CA LYS A 52 -0.62 16.60 -0.74
C LYS A 52 -1.31 15.25 -0.50
N ARG A 53 -1.34 14.42 -1.55
CA ARG A 53 -1.97 13.08 -1.58
C ARG A 53 -1.05 12.12 -2.32
N PHE A 54 -1.12 10.82 -2.01
CA PHE A 54 -0.44 9.85 -2.87
C PHE A 54 -1.12 9.83 -4.25
N THR A 55 -0.33 9.90 -5.31
CA THR A 55 -0.83 9.84 -6.68
C THR A 55 -1.11 8.39 -7.08
N THR A 56 -1.85 8.20 -8.17
CA THR A 56 -2.06 6.86 -8.75
C THR A 56 -0.74 6.17 -9.07
N ASN A 57 0.28 6.90 -9.54
CA ASN A 57 1.61 6.33 -9.82
C ASN A 57 2.28 5.81 -8.54
N HIS A 58 2.17 6.52 -7.42
CA HIS A 58 2.70 6.04 -6.14
C HIS A 58 1.97 4.76 -5.67
N ILE A 59 0.65 4.71 -5.84
CA ILE A 59 -0.18 3.55 -5.46
C ILE A 59 0.14 2.35 -6.36
N GLN A 60 0.30 2.57 -7.66
CA GLN A 60 0.70 1.55 -8.62
C GLN A 60 2.05 0.95 -8.23
N ALA A 61 3.07 1.80 -8.02
CA ALA A 61 4.40 1.34 -7.62
C ALA A 61 4.36 0.54 -6.30
N LEU A 62 3.55 0.97 -5.32
CA LEU A 62 3.34 0.21 -4.09
C LEU A 62 2.74 -1.18 -4.36
N CYS A 63 1.75 -1.28 -5.25
CA CYS A 63 1.08 -2.54 -5.62
C CYS A 63 1.96 -3.46 -6.49
N GLU A 64 2.93 -2.91 -7.21
CA GLU A 64 3.90 -3.68 -8.02
C GLU A 64 4.98 -4.29 -7.14
N HIS A 65 5.50 -3.53 -6.18
CA HIS A 65 6.59 -4.00 -5.31
C HIS A 65 6.13 -4.77 -4.07
N TYR A 66 4.89 -4.57 -3.62
CA TYR A 66 4.34 -5.21 -2.43
C TYR A 66 2.96 -5.82 -2.71
N PRO A 67 2.60 -6.94 -2.07
CA PRO A 67 1.35 -7.64 -2.33
C PRO A 67 0.11 -6.95 -1.71
N VAL A 68 0.08 -5.61 -1.65
CA VAL A 68 -1.07 -4.84 -1.13
C VAL A 68 -2.24 -4.87 -2.12
N ASN A 69 -3.44 -4.90 -1.57
CA ASN A 69 -4.68 -4.79 -2.32
C ASN A 69 -5.09 -3.32 -2.50
N ALA A 70 -5.14 -2.84 -3.74
CA ALA A 70 -5.59 -1.47 -4.04
C ALA A 70 -7.03 -1.20 -3.57
N ASN A 71 -7.92 -2.20 -3.64
CA ASN A 71 -9.30 -2.05 -3.16
C ASN A 71 -9.36 -1.84 -1.64
N TRP A 72 -8.42 -2.44 -0.90
CA TRP A 72 -8.29 -2.15 0.53
C TRP A 72 -7.81 -0.74 0.80
N ILE A 73 -6.86 -0.22 0.01
CA ILE A 73 -6.39 1.17 0.10
C ILE A 73 -7.56 2.15 -0.05
N PHE A 74 -8.48 1.90 -0.98
CA PHE A 74 -9.66 2.73 -1.19
C PHE A 74 -10.84 2.41 -0.26
N GLY A 75 -10.68 1.46 0.67
CA GLY A 75 -11.74 1.06 1.61
C GLY A 75 -12.90 0.28 0.99
N ILE A 76 -12.73 -0.22 -0.23
CA ILE A 76 -13.72 -1.04 -0.96
C ILE A 76 -13.69 -2.48 -0.43
N GLU A 77 -12.50 -3.02 -0.19
CA GLU A 77 -12.30 -4.37 0.35
C GLU A 77 -11.68 -4.34 1.75
N LYS A 78 -11.94 -5.40 2.52
CA LYS A 78 -11.41 -5.56 3.90
C LYS A 78 -10.02 -6.18 3.93
N GLU A 79 -9.65 -6.94 2.90
CA GLU A 79 -8.39 -7.70 2.86
C GLU A 79 -7.22 -6.84 2.40
N MET A 80 -6.25 -6.61 3.30
CA MET A 80 -5.07 -5.77 3.05
C MET A 80 -4.16 -6.33 1.97
N TYR A 81 -3.98 -7.66 1.95
CA TYR A 81 -3.14 -8.34 0.98
C TYR A 81 -3.96 -8.87 -0.19
N ARG A 82 -3.36 -8.88 -1.38
CA ARG A 82 -3.96 -9.57 -2.54
C ARG A 82 -4.07 -11.06 -2.23
N LYS A 83 -5.17 -11.66 -2.64
CA LYS A 83 -5.30 -13.13 -2.65
C LYS A 83 -4.23 -13.69 -3.59
N GLU A 84 -3.56 -14.75 -3.16
CA GLU A 84 -2.66 -15.48 -4.04
C GLU A 84 -3.45 -15.96 -5.25
N LYS A 85 -2.93 -15.74 -6.46
CA LYS A 85 -3.50 -16.40 -7.63
C LYS A 85 -3.20 -17.88 -7.45
N VAL A 86 -4.21 -18.66 -7.10
CA VAL A 86 -4.14 -20.12 -7.22
C VAL A 86 -3.70 -20.38 -8.66
N LYS A 87 -2.49 -20.93 -8.84
CA LYS A 87 -2.05 -21.40 -10.16
C LYS A 87 -3.08 -22.46 -10.56
N SER A 88 -4.00 -22.11 -11.44
CA SER A 88 -4.74 -23.12 -12.19
C SER A 88 -3.70 -23.88 -13.00
N SER A 89 -3.26 -25.02 -12.49
CA SER A 89 -2.58 -26.04 -13.28
C SER A 89 -3.58 -26.51 -14.34
N SER A 90 -3.63 -25.81 -15.48
CA SER A 90 -4.17 -26.40 -16.71
C SER A 90 -3.11 -27.35 -17.25
N SER A 91 -3.01 -28.51 -16.62
CA SER A 91 -2.59 -29.72 -17.30
C SER A 91 -3.74 -30.10 -18.21
N ALA A 92 -3.64 -29.77 -19.49
CA ALA A 92 -4.41 -30.41 -20.53
C ALA A 92 -3.40 -30.93 -21.55
N ASP A 93 -2.98 -32.17 -21.32
CA ASP A 93 -2.43 -33.04 -22.36
C ASP A 93 -3.37 -33.03 -23.56
N SER A 94 -2.82 -32.77 -24.74
CA SER A 94 -3.23 -33.34 -26.04
C SER A 94 -2.17 -33.02 -27.08
#